data_AF-A0A958LRW9-F1
#
_entry.id   AF-A0A958LRW9-F1
#
_cell.length_a   1.000
_cell.length_b   1.000
_cell.length_c   1.000
_cell.angle_alpha   90.00
_cell.angle_beta   90.00
_cell.angle_gamma   90.00
#
_symmetry.space_group_name_H-M   'P 1'
#
loop_
_entity.id
_entity.type
_entity.pdbx_description
1 polymer ?
#
loop_
_entity_poly.entity_id
_entity_poly.type
_entity_poly.pdbx_seq_one_letter_code
_entity_poly.pdbx_strand_id
1 'polypeptide(L)'
;MKQLIATIAVLFTFQAFAISLPGWNRPVESAKMEVQMANGMFAEVQRVEVVLTKLDGQMKPSQIKLNLNGIFKQYQIIEDTLNIEGARVITAVNPAHLTAEGPLPETTFITIVDYRSHLEQPELLWEVRVETVTANDAIIGELVLQGSPEPVFTIQIEQIL
;
A
#
# COMPACT_ATOMS: atom_id res chain seq x y z
N MET A 1 3.82 36.47 61.98
CA MET A 1 3.94 37.57 61.00
C MET A 1 5.36 37.51 60.45
N LYS A 2 5.69 37.26 59.18
CA LYS A 2 4.98 37.24 57.90
C LYS A 2 5.60 36.12 57.05
N GLN A 3 4.78 35.47 56.25
CA GLN A 3 5.23 34.60 55.16
C GLN A 3 5.91 35.44 54.08
N LEU A 4 6.91 34.88 53.39
CA LEU A 4 7.07 35.19 51.97
C LEU A 4 7.48 33.91 51.25
N ILE A 5 6.57 33.49 50.37
CA ILE A 5 6.61 32.30 49.55
C ILE A 5 7.52 32.60 48.36
N ALA A 6 8.56 31.79 48.15
CA ALA A 6 9.31 31.78 46.90
C ALA A 6 8.50 30.96 45.88
N THR A 7 7.80 31.65 44.98
CA THR A 7 7.15 31.06 43.82
C THR A 7 8.23 30.62 42.84
N ILE A 8 8.58 29.33 42.82
CA ILE A 8 9.36 28.75 41.73
C ILE A 8 8.36 28.43 40.62
N ALA A 9 8.32 29.28 39.59
CA ALA A 9 7.71 28.96 38.33
C ALA A 9 8.55 27.86 37.66
N VAL A 10 8.11 26.61 37.76
CA VAL A 10 8.64 25.55 36.90
C VAL A 10 8.06 25.79 35.52
N LEU A 11 8.84 26.46 34.66
CA LEU A 11 8.65 26.34 33.22
C LEU A 11 8.83 24.87 32.87
N PHE A 12 7.72 24.16 32.66
CA PHE A 12 7.77 22.95 31.85
C PHE A 12 7.99 23.39 30.41
N THR A 13 9.25 23.55 30.02
CA THR A 13 9.62 23.33 28.63
C THR A 13 9.39 21.84 28.38
N PHE A 14 8.19 21.48 27.94
CA PHE A 14 8.02 20.25 27.17
C PHE A 14 8.85 20.44 25.91
N GLN A 15 10.15 20.13 25.98
CA GLN A 15 10.83 19.63 24.80
C GLN A 15 10.12 18.32 24.49
N ALA A 16 9.09 18.43 23.64
CA ALA A 16 8.52 17.28 22.97
C ALA A 16 9.68 16.67 22.19
N PHE A 17 10.35 15.70 22.81
CA PHE A 17 11.11 14.73 22.06
C PHE A 17 10.09 14.07 21.15
N ALA A 18 10.01 14.55 19.91
CA ALA A 18 9.43 13.82 18.82
C ALA A 18 10.24 12.53 18.70
N ILE A 19 9.82 11.51 19.43
CA ILE A 19 10.22 10.13 19.15
C ILE A 19 9.61 9.86 17.78
N SER A 20 10.40 10.00 16.73
CA SER A 20 10.10 9.44 15.42
C SER A 20 10.06 7.93 15.61
N LEU A 21 8.89 7.41 15.95
CA LEU A 21 8.66 5.97 15.93
C LEU A 21 8.91 5.51 14.48
N PRO A 22 9.74 4.47 14.26
CA PRO A 22 9.98 3.92 12.93
C PRO A 22 8.64 3.63 12.24
N GLY A 23 8.52 4.15 11.02
CA GLY A 23 7.25 4.42 10.35
C GLY A 23 6.27 3.24 10.28
N TRP A 24 5.02 3.52 10.61
CA TRP A 24 3.90 2.63 10.34
C TRP A 24 3.47 2.77 8.89
N ASN A 25 3.25 1.65 8.17
CA ASN A 25 2.59 1.67 6.86
C ASN A 25 1.07 1.78 7.06
N ARG A 26 0.55 2.99 6.86
CA ARG A 26 -0.86 3.33 7.01
C ARG A 26 -1.64 3.04 5.73
N PRO A 27 -2.85 2.45 5.82
CA PRO A 27 -3.74 2.38 4.68
C PRO A 27 -4.13 3.78 4.23
N VAL A 28 -4.00 4.04 2.93
CA VAL A 28 -4.42 5.29 2.30
C VAL A 28 -5.63 5.09 1.43
N GLU A 29 -5.72 3.94 0.75
CA GLU A 29 -6.82 3.61 -0.15
C GLU A 29 -7.08 2.10 -0.08
N SER A 30 -8.35 1.71 -0.19
CA SER A 30 -8.74 0.31 -0.22
C SER A 30 -9.88 0.08 -1.19
N ALA A 31 -9.87 -1.05 -1.87
CA ALA A 31 -10.93 -1.48 -2.74
C ALA A 31 -11.30 -2.93 -2.43
N LYS A 32 -12.60 -3.19 -2.28
CA LYS A 32 -13.13 -4.55 -2.44
C LYS A 32 -13.23 -4.82 -3.92
N MET A 33 -12.58 -5.89 -4.37
CA MET A 33 -12.42 -6.17 -5.78
C MET A 33 -13.39 -7.26 -6.23
N GLU A 34 -13.93 -7.07 -7.43
CA GLU A 34 -14.60 -8.10 -8.20
C GLU A 34 -13.55 -8.93 -8.96
N VAL A 35 -13.69 -10.25 -8.92
CA VAL A 35 -12.80 -11.18 -9.63
C VAL A 35 -13.31 -11.35 -11.06
N GLN A 36 -12.59 -10.78 -12.02
CA GLN A 36 -12.88 -10.91 -13.45
C GLN A 36 -12.32 -12.22 -14.02
N MET A 37 -11.15 -12.63 -13.53
CA MET A 37 -10.49 -13.87 -13.92
C MET A 37 -9.63 -14.40 -12.77
N ALA A 38 -9.63 -15.71 -12.54
CA ALA A 38 -8.78 -16.36 -11.56
C ALA A 38 -8.33 -17.74 -12.06
N ASN A 39 -7.03 -17.89 -12.31
CA ASN A 39 -6.43 -19.08 -12.91
C ASN A 39 -5.29 -19.64 -12.05
N GLY A 40 -4.97 -20.92 -12.27
CA GLY A 40 -3.86 -21.60 -11.61
C GLY A 40 -4.00 -21.57 -10.09
N MET A 41 -2.96 -21.09 -9.40
CA MET A 41 -2.96 -21.02 -7.93
C MET A 41 -4.02 -20.09 -7.32
N PHE A 42 -4.68 -19.24 -8.12
CA PHE A 42 -5.74 -18.34 -7.66
C PHE A 42 -7.15 -18.86 -7.95
N ALA A 43 -7.32 -20.05 -8.54
CA ALA A 43 -8.62 -20.54 -9.02
C ALA A 43 -9.74 -20.57 -7.97
N GLU A 44 -9.41 -20.68 -6.68
CA GLU A 44 -10.39 -20.70 -5.58
C GLU A 44 -10.61 -19.34 -4.90
N VAL A 45 -10.00 -18.27 -5.43
CA VAL A 45 -10.14 -16.91 -4.89
C VAL A 45 -11.53 -16.36 -5.22
N GLN A 46 -12.28 -16.00 -4.18
CA GLN A 46 -13.65 -15.47 -4.32
C GLN A 46 -13.78 -14.06 -3.73
N ARG A 47 -12.99 -13.75 -2.70
CA ARG A 47 -13.00 -12.45 -2.04
C ARG A 47 -11.61 -11.85 -2.11
N VAL A 48 -11.53 -10.66 -2.69
CA VAL A 48 -10.28 -9.93 -2.77
C VAL A 48 -10.47 -8.51 -2.28
N GLU A 49 -9.53 -8.08 -1.46
CA GLU A 49 -9.40 -6.67 -1.06
C GLU A 49 -7.96 -6.25 -1.30
N VAL A 50 -7.81 -5.10 -1.98
CA VAL A 50 -6.53 -4.47 -2.27
C VAL A 50 -6.43 -3.22 -1.44
N VAL A 51 -5.35 -3.08 -0.67
CA VAL A 51 -5.10 -1.92 0.18
C VAL A 51 -3.77 -1.31 -0.17
N LEU A 52 -3.80 -0.06 -0.64
CA LEU A 52 -2.62 0.75 -0.86
C LEU A 52 -2.22 1.40 0.47
N THR A 53 -0.93 1.33 0.80
CA THR A 53 -0.42 1.84 2.07
C THR A 53 0.79 2.75 1.84
N LYS A 54 1.00 3.65 2.80
CA LYS A 54 2.07 4.64 2.79
C LYS A 54 2.82 4.60 4.12
N LEU A 55 4.14 4.64 4.07
CA LEU A 55 4.96 4.81 5.26
C LEU A 55 4.80 6.23 5.81
N ASP A 56 4.66 6.37 7.13
CA ASP A 56 4.63 7.69 7.77
C ASP A 56 5.79 8.59 7.32
N GLY A 57 5.45 9.84 6.93
CA GLY A 57 6.40 10.82 6.41
C GLY A 57 6.72 10.70 4.91
N GLN A 58 6.33 9.63 4.22
CA GLN A 58 6.46 9.55 2.77
C GLN A 58 5.34 10.32 2.06
N MET A 59 5.59 10.82 0.85
CA MET A 59 4.56 11.48 0.04
C MET A 59 3.82 10.50 -0.86
N LYS A 60 4.51 9.44 -1.31
CA LYS A 60 3.96 8.42 -2.20
C LYS A 60 3.70 7.12 -1.45
N PRO A 61 2.73 6.30 -1.91
CA PRO A 61 2.54 4.95 -1.41
C PRO A 61 3.82 4.11 -1.44
N SER A 62 3.95 3.21 -0.47
CA SER A 62 5.12 2.36 -0.27
C SER A 62 4.80 0.88 -0.53
N GLN A 63 3.59 0.43 -0.22
CA GLN A 63 3.25 -0.99 -0.24
C GLN A 63 1.80 -1.24 -0.64
N ILE A 64 1.55 -2.43 -1.19
CA ILE A 64 0.23 -2.98 -1.44
C ILE A 64 0.01 -4.17 -0.51
N LYS A 65 -1.14 -4.22 0.16
CA LYS A 65 -1.61 -5.40 0.87
C LYS A 65 -2.73 -6.04 0.07
N LEU A 66 -2.61 -7.32 -0.19
CA LEU A 66 -3.59 -8.13 -0.90
C LEU A 66 -4.20 -9.12 0.09
N ASN A 67 -5.51 -9.04 0.27
CA ASN A 67 -6.28 -9.97 1.09
C ASN A 67 -6.97 -10.97 0.15
N LEU A 68 -6.54 -12.22 0.17
CA LEU A 68 -7.11 -13.30 -0.63
C LEU A 68 -7.87 -14.24 0.30
N ASN A 69 -9.20 -14.24 0.21
CA ASN A 69 -10.08 -15.08 1.05
C ASN A 69 -9.78 -14.97 2.58
N GLY A 70 -9.33 -13.81 3.06
CA GLY A 70 -8.97 -13.58 4.46
C GLY A 70 -7.48 -13.71 4.78
N ILE A 71 -6.65 -14.12 3.82
CA ILE A 71 -5.20 -14.24 3.98
C ILE A 71 -4.52 -12.99 3.42
N PHE A 72 -3.85 -12.24 4.30
CA PHE A 72 -3.12 -11.04 3.90
C PHE A 72 -1.70 -11.37 3.44
N LYS A 73 -1.33 -10.83 2.28
CA LYS A 73 0.03 -10.78 1.75
C LYS A 73 0.43 -9.33 1.51
N GLN A 74 1.71 -9.02 1.70
CA GLN A 74 2.24 -7.66 1.54
C GLN A 74 3.28 -7.64 0.41
N TYR A 75 3.21 -6.57 -0.38
CA TYR A 75 4.02 -6.35 -1.57
C TYR A 75 4.66 -4.97 -1.49
N GLN A 76 5.94 -4.88 -1.83
CA GLN A 76 6.69 -3.65 -1.86
C GLN A 76 6.56 -3.02 -3.25
N ILE A 77 6.17 -1.75 -3.31
CA ILE A 77 6.09 -1.00 -4.57
C ILE A 77 7.52 -0.81 -5.10
N ILE A 78 7.71 -1.16 -6.37
CA ILE A 78 8.96 -1.01 -7.11
C ILE A 78 8.84 0.01 -8.25
N GLU A 79 7.62 0.28 -8.70
CA GLU A 79 7.33 1.26 -9.75
C GLU A 79 6.01 1.98 -9.46
N ASP A 80 5.98 3.29 -9.73
CA ASP A 80 4.81 4.17 -9.61
C ASP A 80 4.92 5.26 -10.67
N THR A 81 4.35 4.98 -11.85
CA THR A 81 4.51 5.76 -13.08
C THR A 81 3.15 6.15 -13.67
N LEU A 82 3.17 6.93 -14.75
CA LEU A 82 1.99 7.20 -15.59
C LEU A 82 2.19 6.50 -16.92
N ASN A 83 1.18 5.78 -17.41
CA ASN A 83 1.22 5.20 -18.74
C ASN A 83 1.04 6.29 -19.82
N ILE A 84 1.15 5.91 -21.09
CA ILE A 84 1.00 6.83 -22.23
C ILE A 84 -0.39 7.49 -22.32
N GLU A 85 -1.39 6.88 -21.68
CA GLU A 85 -2.77 7.34 -21.64
C GLU A 85 -3.05 8.22 -20.40
N GLY A 86 -2.05 8.43 -19.54
CA GLY A 86 -2.15 9.23 -18.32
C GLY A 86 -2.78 8.53 -17.13
N ALA A 87 -3.04 7.23 -17.20
CA ALA A 87 -3.42 6.41 -16.05
C ALA A 87 -2.19 6.12 -15.19
N ARG A 88 -2.36 6.12 -13.86
CA ARG A 88 -1.27 5.80 -12.93
C ARG A 88 -1.09 4.29 -12.85
N VAL A 89 0.15 3.82 -13.01
CA VAL A 89 0.50 2.40 -12.95
C VAL A 89 1.42 2.18 -11.76
N ILE A 90 1.01 1.30 -10.86
CA ILE A 90 1.76 0.94 -9.66
C ILE A 90 2.11 -0.55 -9.75
N THR A 91 3.40 -0.87 -9.76
CA THR A 91 3.88 -2.26 -9.75
C THR A 91 4.55 -2.57 -8.42
N ALA A 92 4.20 -3.72 -7.84
CA ALA A 92 4.74 -4.20 -6.58
C ALA A 92 5.12 -5.69 -6.65
N VAL A 93 6.07 -6.08 -5.81
CA VAL A 93 6.56 -7.47 -5.72
C VAL A 93 6.69 -7.90 -4.26
N ASN A 94 6.68 -9.20 -3.99
CA ASN A 94 6.95 -9.72 -2.65
C ASN A 94 8.32 -9.22 -2.13
N PRO A 95 8.43 -8.63 -0.92
CA PRO A 95 9.68 -8.12 -0.37
C PRO A 95 10.83 -9.13 -0.34
N ALA A 96 10.52 -10.42 -0.17
CA ALA A 96 11.53 -11.49 -0.21
C ALA A 96 12.33 -11.49 -1.51
N HIS A 97 11.73 -11.03 -2.61
CA HIS A 97 12.38 -10.93 -3.92
C HIS A 97 13.39 -9.79 -4.01
N LEU A 98 13.26 -8.74 -3.20
CA LEU A 98 14.17 -7.59 -3.22
C LEU A 98 15.49 -7.87 -2.50
N THR A 99 15.52 -8.87 -1.62
CA THR A 99 16.69 -9.20 -0.79
C THR A 99 17.30 -10.57 -1.12
N ALA A 100 16.71 -11.31 -2.05
CA ALA A 100 17.20 -12.63 -2.42
C ALA A 100 18.43 -12.52 -3.33
N GLU A 101 19.51 -13.21 -2.95
CA GLU A 101 20.61 -13.49 -3.88
C GLU A 101 20.27 -14.77 -4.65
N GLY A 102 19.87 -14.61 -5.93
CA GLY A 102 19.53 -15.72 -6.83
C GLY A 102 18.04 -15.79 -7.21
N PRO A 103 17.68 -16.62 -8.21
CA PRO A 103 16.29 -16.73 -8.66
C PRO A 103 15.42 -17.37 -7.59
N LEU A 104 14.36 -16.67 -7.16
CA LEU A 104 13.32 -17.27 -6.34
C LEU A 104 12.53 -18.30 -7.17
N PRO A 105 12.11 -19.43 -6.56
CA PRO A 105 11.36 -20.46 -7.28
C PRO A 105 10.05 -19.93 -7.87
N GLU A 106 9.44 -18.98 -7.19
CA GLU A 106 8.24 -18.26 -7.63
C GLU A 106 8.30 -16.79 -7.21
N THR A 107 7.77 -15.91 -8.05
CA THR A 107 7.67 -14.48 -7.80
C THR A 107 6.27 -14.01 -8.13
N THR A 108 5.68 -13.21 -7.25
CA THR A 108 4.34 -12.64 -7.50
C THR A 108 4.45 -11.13 -7.68
N PHE A 109 3.94 -10.67 -8.81
CA PHE A 109 3.79 -9.27 -9.16
C PHE A 109 2.35 -8.83 -8.97
N ILE A 110 2.17 -7.58 -8.53
CA ILE A 110 0.88 -6.90 -8.53
C ILE A 110 1.04 -5.63 -9.33
N THR A 111 0.19 -5.44 -10.33
CA THR A 111 0.08 -4.21 -11.09
C THR A 111 -1.31 -3.62 -10.87
N ILE A 112 -1.36 -2.38 -10.39
CA ILE A 112 -2.58 -1.58 -10.28
C ILE A 112 -2.54 -0.53 -11.38
N VAL A 113 -3.58 -0.47 -12.21
CA VAL A 113 -3.85 0.63 -13.12
C VAL A 113 -4.97 1.47 -12.53
N ASP A 114 -4.66 2.72 -12.23
CA ASP A 114 -5.58 3.69 -11.62
C ASP A 114 -6.03 4.71 -12.66
N TYR A 115 -7.32 4.63 -13.00
CA TYR A 115 -7.95 5.39 -14.06
C TYR A 115 -8.58 6.69 -13.58
N ARG A 116 -8.38 7.12 -12.31
CA ARG A 116 -8.95 8.40 -11.82
C ARG A 116 -8.47 9.62 -12.60
N SER A 117 -7.27 9.54 -13.18
CA SER A 117 -6.73 10.57 -14.08
C SER A 117 -7.03 10.32 -15.56
N HIS A 118 -7.72 9.22 -15.88
CA HIS A 118 -8.04 8.80 -17.24
C HIS A 118 -9.40 9.37 -17.69
N LEU A 119 -9.44 9.96 -18.88
CA LEU A 119 -10.62 10.69 -19.36
C LEU A 119 -11.76 9.79 -19.87
N GLU A 120 -11.44 8.55 -20.28
CA GLU A 120 -12.39 7.68 -20.99
C GLU A 120 -12.96 6.52 -20.16
N GLN A 121 -12.41 6.24 -18.97
CA GLN A 121 -12.83 5.09 -18.14
C GLN A 121 -13.07 5.46 -16.67
N PRO A 122 -13.98 6.43 -16.38
CA PRO A 122 -14.19 6.91 -15.01
C PRO A 122 -14.94 5.93 -14.09
N GLU A 123 -15.62 4.92 -14.64
CA GLU A 123 -16.44 3.98 -13.84
C GLU A 123 -15.62 2.85 -13.19
N LEU A 124 -14.47 2.50 -13.79
CA LEU A 124 -13.55 1.47 -13.31
C LEU A 124 -12.30 2.15 -12.76
N LEU A 125 -12.29 2.44 -11.46
CA LEU A 125 -11.24 3.28 -10.91
C LEU A 125 -9.92 2.54 -10.70
N TRP A 126 -9.93 1.24 -10.36
CA TRP A 126 -8.76 0.36 -10.34
C TRP A 126 -8.99 -0.93 -11.14
N GLU A 127 -8.06 -1.23 -12.05
CA GLU A 127 -7.82 -2.58 -12.55
C GLU A 127 -6.57 -3.14 -11.88
N VAL A 128 -6.65 -4.35 -11.33
CA VAL A 128 -5.52 -4.98 -10.65
C VAL A 128 -5.24 -6.35 -11.26
N ARG A 129 -4.00 -6.55 -11.66
CA ARG A 129 -3.47 -7.79 -12.19
C ARG A 129 -2.46 -8.36 -11.21
N VAL A 130 -2.66 -9.61 -10.82
CA VAL A 130 -1.72 -10.36 -9.96
C VAL A 130 -1.22 -11.56 -10.75
N GLU A 131 0.09 -11.64 -10.92
CA GLU A 131 0.74 -12.70 -11.70
C GLU A 131 1.80 -13.36 -10.84
N THR A 132 1.74 -14.68 -10.74
CA THR A 132 2.79 -15.48 -10.14
C THR A 132 3.53 -16.23 -11.24
N VAL A 133 4.83 -15.97 -11.35
CA VAL A 133 5.73 -16.56 -12.33
C VAL A 133 6.76 -17.43 -11.65
N THR A 134 7.19 -18.48 -12.32
CA THR A 134 8.33 -19.31 -11.91
C THR A 134 9.65 -18.65 -12.29
N ALA A 135 10.77 -19.21 -11.83
CA ALA A 135 12.12 -18.79 -12.25
C ALA A 135 12.38 -18.86 -13.77
N ASN A 136 11.54 -19.58 -14.54
CA ASN A 136 11.64 -19.70 -15.99
C ASN A 136 10.56 -18.87 -16.72
N ASP A 137 10.01 -17.85 -16.08
CA ASP A 137 8.98 -16.95 -16.60
C ASP A 137 7.64 -17.62 -16.95
N ALA A 138 7.42 -18.88 -16.55
CA ALA A 138 6.13 -19.53 -16.72
C ALA A 138 5.12 -18.98 -15.69
N ILE A 139 3.98 -18.45 -16.16
CA ILE A 139 2.87 -18.02 -15.32
C ILE A 139 2.16 -19.25 -14.74
N ILE A 140 2.13 -19.35 -13.42
CA ILE A 140 1.47 -20.44 -12.66
C ILE A 140 0.24 -19.96 -11.88
N GLY A 141 0.01 -18.65 -11.88
CA GLY A 141 -1.13 -18.00 -11.25
C GLY A 141 -1.41 -16.67 -11.91
N GLU A 142 -2.67 -16.43 -12.26
CA GLU A 142 -3.12 -15.15 -12.78
C GLU A 142 -4.47 -14.79 -12.16
N LEU A 143 -4.60 -13.55 -11.73
CA LEU A 143 -5.82 -13.00 -11.14
C LEU A 143 -6.02 -11.59 -11.68
N VAL A 144 -7.17 -11.35 -12.32
CA VAL A 144 -7.57 -10.03 -12.82
C VAL A 144 -8.78 -9.57 -12.04
N LEU A 145 -8.69 -8.34 -11.56
CA LEU A 145 -9.57 -7.76 -10.58
C LEU A 145 -9.99 -6.37 -11.02
N GLN A 146 -11.23 -6.00 -10.70
CA GLN A 146 -11.72 -4.65 -10.92
C GLN A 146 -12.42 -4.14 -9.67
N GLY A 147 -12.27 -2.86 -9.37
CA GLY A 147 -12.90 -2.28 -8.20
C GLY A 147 -12.70 -0.77 -8.11
N SER A 148 -13.47 -0.17 -7.20
CA SER A 148 -13.38 1.26 -6.94
C SER A 148 -12.68 1.49 -5.59
N PRO A 149 -11.52 2.16 -5.57
CA PRO A 149 -10.81 2.47 -4.34
C PRO A 149 -11.51 3.61 -3.61
N GLU A 150 -11.60 3.44 -2.30
CA GLU A 150 -12.08 4.46 -1.38
C GLU A 150 -10.91 4.94 -0.50
N PRO A 151 -10.80 6.26 -0.23
CA PRO A 151 -9.85 6.77 0.73
C PRO A 151 -10.09 6.16 2.11
N VAL A 152 -9.03 5.65 2.73
CA VAL A 152 -9.08 5.20 4.12
C VAL A 152 -8.70 6.38 5.01
N PHE A 153 -9.69 6.95 5.70
CA PHE A 153 -9.45 8.04 6.63
C PHE A 153 -8.44 7.63 7.70
N THR A 154 -7.27 8.27 7.67
CA THR A 154 -6.24 8.16 8.70
C THR A 154 -5.94 9.55 9.24
N ILE A 155 -5.97 9.70 10.57
CA ILE A 155 -5.63 10.95 11.24
C ILE A 155 -4.14 11.23 10.99
N GLN A 156 -3.84 12.23 10.17
CA GLN A 156 -2.48 12.74 10.01
C GLN A 156 -2.19 13.69 11.17
N ILE A 157 -1.23 13.33 12.01
CA ILE A 157 -0.70 14.25 13.02
C ILE A 157 0.35 15.07 12.27
N GLU A 158 -0.03 16.24 11.78
CA GLU A 158 0.94 17.20 11.24
C GLU A 158 1.81 17.69 12.39
N GLN A 159 3.13 17.46 12.29
CA GLN A 159 4.09 18.09 13.18
C GLN A 159 4.18 19.57 12.79
N ILE A 160 3.58 20.43 13.58
CA ILE A 160 3.82 21.88 13.52
C ILE A 160 5.25 22.08 14.06
N LEU A 161 6.17 22.45 13.17
CA LEU A 161 7.54 22.88 13.50
C LEU A 161 7.54 24.31 14.05
#